data_AF-A0A7Y2AMY1-F1
#
_entry.id   AF-A0A7Y2AMY1-F1
#
_cell.length_a   1.000
_cell.length_b   1.000
_cell.length_c   1.000
_cell.angle_alpha   90.00
_cell.angle_beta   90.00
_cell.angle_gamma   90.00
#
_symmetry.space_group_name_H-M   'P 1'
#
loop_
_entity.id
_entity.type
_entity.pdbx_description
1 polymer ?
#
loop_
_entity_poly.entity_id
_entity_poly.type
_entity_poly.pdbx_seq_one_letter_code
_entity_poly.pdbx_strand_id
1 'polypeptide(L)' 'MTEKPARILFHEYGTQLRMENDDSLVLNVLCGTVAQYGIAFRLNNDERAQYKREGDIFIQELAKRVQQDPKRFQSRGWTC' A
#
# COMPACT_ATOMS: atom_id res chain seq x y z
N MET A 1 22.51 12.73 -2.83
CA MET A 1 21.05 12.60 -3.00
C MET A 1 20.49 12.27 -1.62
N THR A 2 19.91 13.25 -0.93
CA THR A 2 19.44 13.06 0.45
C THR A 2 18.03 12.47 0.38
N GLU A 3 17.89 11.18 0.61
CA GLU A 3 16.61 10.48 0.69
C GLU A 3 15.84 11.02 1.90
N LYS A 4 14.89 11.94 1.67
CA LYS A 4 13.96 12.38 2.72
C LYS A 4 13.15 11.17 3.19
N PRO A 5 13.00 10.93 4.51
CA PRO A 5 12.27 9.78 5.00
C PRO A 5 10.79 9.90 4.60
N ALA A 6 10.25 8.85 3.97
CA ALA A 6 8.83 8.75 3.70
C ALA A 6 8.03 8.79 5.01
N ARG A 7 6.94 9.55 5.06
CA ARG A 7 6.10 9.63 6.25
C ARG A 7 5.15 8.44 6.28
N ILE A 8 5.29 7.58 7.29
CA ILE A 8 4.36 6.47 7.52
C ILE A 8 3.05 7.04 8.07
N LEU A 9 1.94 6.66 7.43
CA LEU A 9 0.58 7.06 7.83
C LEU A 9 -0.18 5.92 8.50
N PHE A 10 0.09 4.69 8.08
CA PHE A 10 -0.53 3.48 8.63
C PHE A 10 0.48 2.32 8.61
N HIS A 11 0.49 1.49 9.65
CA HIS A 11 1.31 0.29 9.70
C HIS A 11 0.68 -0.77 10.60
N GLU A 12 0.26 -1.90 10.01
CA GLU A 12 -0.40 -2.98 10.74
C GLU A 12 -0.27 -4.32 9.99
N TYR A 13 0.08 -5.40 10.69
CA TYR A 13 0.08 -6.80 10.21
C TYR A 13 0.57 -6.99 8.75
N GLY A 14 1.75 -6.46 8.41
CA GLY A 14 2.33 -6.58 7.06
C GLY A 14 1.77 -5.59 6.03
N THR A 15 0.94 -4.64 6.44
CA THR A 15 0.42 -3.55 5.62
C THR A 15 1.04 -2.23 6.07
N GLN A 16 1.53 -1.43 5.12
CA GLN A 16 2.09 -0.11 5.38
C GLN A 16 1.60 0.91 4.35
N LEU A 17 0.98 2.00 4.79
CA LEU A 17 0.72 3.18 3.98
C LEU A 17 1.78 4.24 4.28
N ARG A 18 2.42 4.76 3.23
CA ARG A 18 3.39 5.85 3.34
C ARG A 18 3.08 6.97 2.35
N MET A 19 3.39 8.19 2.76
CA MET A 19 3.38 9.36 1.92
C MET A 19 4.79 9.63 1.42
N GLU A 20 4.95 9.68 0.09
CA GLU A 20 6.19 10.09 -0.57
C GLU A 20 6.27 11.62 -0.69
N ASN A 21 7.43 12.15 -1.09
CA ASN A 21 7.67 13.60 -1.17
C ASN A 21 6.74 14.35 -2.15
N ASP A 22 6.12 13.64 -3.08
CA ASP A 22 5.17 14.16 -4.09
C ASP A 22 3.71 14.15 -3.59
N ASP A 23 3.45 13.98 -2.30
CA ASP A 23 2.10 13.74 -1.73
C ASP A 23 1.42 12.45 -2.26
N SER A 24 2.19 11.64 -2.98
CA SER A 24 1.80 10.32 -3.45
C SER A 24 1.67 9.35 -2.28
N LEU A 25 0.52 8.70 -2.18
CA LEU A 25 0.27 7.65 -1.20
C LEU A 25 0.67 6.30 -1.79
N VAL A 26 1.59 5.60 -1.13
CA VAL A 26 2.05 4.26 -1.51
C VAL A 26 1.61 3.28 -0.46
N LEU A 27 0.87 2.26 -0.87
CA LEU A 27 0.51 1.12 -0.05
C LEU A 27 1.47 -0.04 -0.34
N ASN A 28 2.07 -0.59 0.70
CA ASN A 28 2.84 -1.82 0.66
C ASN A 28 2.10 -2.89 1.44
N VAL A 29 1.91 -4.06 0.85
CA VAL A 29 1.20 -5.20 1.46
C VAL A 29 2.05 -6.45 1.35
N LEU A 30 2.37 -7.05 2.49
CA LEU A 30 3.05 -8.33 2.59
C LEU A 30 2.08 -9.43 2.13
N CYS A 31 2.53 -10.20 1.16
CA CYS A 31 1.82 -11.28 0.51
C CYS A 31 2.62 -12.58 0.60
N GLY A 32 1.95 -13.72 0.43
CA GLY A 32 2.57 -15.04 0.46
C GLY A 32 2.57 -15.68 1.85
N THR A 33 2.33 -17.00 1.89
CA THR A 33 2.25 -17.79 3.13
C THR A 33 3.56 -18.48 3.48
N VAL A 34 4.38 -18.82 2.48
CA VAL A 34 5.66 -19.54 2.65
C VAL A 34 6.84 -18.66 2.26
N ALA A 35 6.82 -18.08 1.05
CA ALA A 35 7.77 -17.06 0.63
C ALA A 35 7.05 -15.71 0.68
N GLN A 36 7.30 -14.95 1.75
CA GLN A 36 6.71 -13.62 1.92
C GLN A 36 7.38 -12.60 1.00
N TYR A 37 6.59 -11.77 0.35
CA TYR A 37 7.05 -10.68 -0.51
C TYR A 37 6.11 -9.47 -0.38
N GLY A 38 6.62 -8.26 -0.51
CA GLY A 38 5.82 -7.04 -0.51
C GLY A 38 5.26 -6.75 -1.91
N ILE A 39 4.02 -6.28 -2.00
CA ILE A 39 3.52 -5.59 -3.19
C ILE A 39 3.32 -4.13 -2.82
N ALA A 40 4.11 -3.26 -3.45
CA ALA A 40 4.02 -1.82 -3.29
C ALA A 40 3.40 -1.18 -4.54
N PHE A 41 2.42 -0.30 -4.35
CA PHE A 41 1.78 0.44 -5.44
C PHE A 41 1.22 1.78 -4.95
N ARG A 42 1.07 2.72 -5.90
CA ARG A 42 0.47 4.03 -5.63
C ARG A 42 -1.05 3.93 -5.61
N LEU A 43 -1.68 4.60 -4.64
CA LEU A 43 -3.12 4.80 -4.63
C LEU A 43 -3.50 5.71 -5.80
N ASN A 44 -4.51 5.33 -6.57
CA ASN A 44 -5.10 6.19 -7.58
C ASN A 44 -6.02 7.25 -6.94
N ASN A 45 -6.54 8.19 -7.72
CA ASN A 45 -7.35 9.30 -7.21
C ASN A 45 -8.63 8.84 -6.48
N ASP A 46 -9.27 7.77 -6.94
CA ASP A 46 -10.47 7.21 -6.31
C ASP A 46 -10.14 6.56 -4.95
N GLU A 47 -9.09 5.74 -4.91
CA GLU A 47 -8.59 5.11 -3.68
C GLU A 47 -8.12 6.16 -2.66
N ARG A 48 -7.49 7.25 -3.11
CA ARG A 48 -7.13 8.39 -2.24
C ARG A 48 -8.37 9.08 -1.68
N ALA A 49 -9.40 9.31 -2.50
CA ALA A 49 -10.65 9.90 -2.05
C ALA A 49 -11.40 8.97 -1.08
N GLN A 50 -11.33 7.66 -1.29
CA GLN A 50 -11.91 6.66 -0.41
C GLN A 50 -11.17 6.60 0.93
N TYR A 51 -9.83 6.59 0.92
CA TYR A 51 -9.01 6.70 2.13
C TYR A 51 -9.33 7.96 2.94
N LYS A 52 -9.55 9.11 2.30
CA LYS A 52 -9.95 10.34 3.00
C LYS A 52 -11.32 10.23 3.68
N ARG A 53 -12.23 9.38 3.18
CA ARG A 53 -13.58 9.20 3.74
C ARG A 53 -13.63 8.15 4.83
N GLU A 54 -12.95 7.02 4.61
CA GLU A 54 -13.07 5.82 5.44
C GLU A 54 -11.84 5.56 6.33
N GLY A 55 -10.73 6.25 6.08
CA GLY A 55 -9.50 6.12 6.83
C GLY A 55 -8.92 4.71 6.76
N ASP A 56 -8.45 4.22 7.90
CA ASP A 56 -7.71 2.96 8.02
C ASP A 56 -8.53 1.73 7.63
N ILE A 57 -9.87 1.78 7.77
CA ILE A 57 -10.79 0.70 7.38
C ILE A 57 -10.62 0.38 5.88
N PHE A 58 -10.53 1.41 5.04
CA PHE A 58 -10.31 1.23 3.61
C PHE A 58 -8.96 0.58 3.33
N ILE A 59 -7.90 0.96 4.05
CA ILE A 59 -6.56 0.40 3.87
C ILE A 59 -6.53 -1.08 4.26
N GLN A 60 -7.18 -1.45 5.36
CA GLN A 60 -7.31 -2.84 5.79
C GLN A 60 -8.07 -3.68 4.75
N GLU A 61 -9.19 -3.18 4.24
CA GLU A 61 -9.97 -3.87 3.20
C GLU A 61 -9.21 -3.99 1.88
N LEU A 62 -8.51 -2.93 1.47
CA LEU A 62 -7.66 -2.95 0.28
C LEU A 62 -6.50 -3.95 0.45
N ALA A 63 -5.85 -3.98 1.61
CA ALA A 63 -4.78 -4.93 1.89
C ALA A 63 -5.26 -6.39 1.84
N LYS A 64 -6.44 -6.70 2.39
CA LYS A 64 -7.06 -8.04 2.25
C LYS A 64 -7.26 -8.42 0.79
N ARG A 65 -7.75 -7.49 -0.04
CA ARG A 65 -7.93 -7.74 -1.49
C ARG A 65 -6.60 -7.99 -2.19
N VAL A 66 -5.54 -7.25 -1.82
CA VAL A 66 -4.18 -7.47 -2.36
C VAL A 66 -3.65 -8.85 -1.95
N GLN A 67 -3.85 -9.28 -0.71
CA GLN A 67 -3.43 -10.61 -0.24
C GLN A 67 -4.21 -11.74 -0.92
N GLN A 68 -5.50 -11.53 -1.22
CA GLN A 68 -6.34 -12.51 -1.90
C GLN A 68 -6.00 -12.66 -3.40
N ASP A 69 -5.65 -11.56 -4.08
CA ASP A 69 -5.33 -11.57 -5.50
C ASP A 69 -4.08 -10.71 -5.84
N PRO A 70 -2.90 -11.10 -5.34
CA PRO A 70 -1.68 -10.29 -5.45
C PRO A 70 -1.28 -10.00 -6.90
N LYS A 71 -1.51 -10.95 -7.82
CA LYS A 71 -1.14 -10.84 -9.24
C LYS A 71 -1.80 -9.64 -9.92
N ARG A 72 -3.04 -9.29 -9.55
CA ARG A 72 -3.75 -8.14 -10.11
C ARG A 72 -3.11 -6.80 -9.73
N PHE A 73 -2.48 -6.74 -8.57
CA PHE A 73 -1.83 -5.53 -8.07
C PHE A 73 -0.36 -5.45 -8.49
N GLN A 74 0.29 -6.58 -8.83
CA GLN A 74 1.64 -6.58 -9.41
C GLN A 74 1.72 -5.74 -10.69
N SER A 75 0.71 -5.81 -11.56
CA SER A 75 0.69 -4.99 -12.79
C SER A 75 0.57 -3.48 -12.54
N ARG A 76 0.14 -3.07 -11.33
CA ARG A 76 -0.01 -1.66 -10.93
C ARG A 76 1.20 -1.11 -10.15
N GLY A 77 2.11 -1.99 -9.76
CA GLY A 77 3.13 -1.69 -8.77
C GLY A 77 4.41 -2.48 -9.01
N TRP A 78 5.11 -2.77 -7.93
CA TRP A 78 6.32 -3.57 -7.94
C TRP A 78 6.37 -4.48 -6.71
N THR A 79 7.14 -5.56 -6.84
CA THR A 79 7.42 -6.47 -5.74
C THR A 79 8.65 -6.00 -4.97
N CYS A 80 8.61 -6.08 -3.64
CA CYS A 80 9.70 -5.71 -2.74
C CYS A 80 10.10 -6.88 -1.85
#